data_AF-A0A954A4L5-F1
#
_entry.id   AF-A0A954A4L5-F1
#
_cell.length_a   1.000
_cell.length_b   1.000
_cell.length_c   1.000
_cell.angle_alpha   90.00
_cell.angle_beta   90.00
_cell.angle_gamma   90.00
#
_symmetry.space_group_name_H-M   'P 1'
#
loop_
_entity.id
_entity.type
_entity.pdbx_description
1 polymer ?
#
loop_
_entity_poly.entity_id
_entity_poly.type
_entity_poly.pdbx_seq_one_letter_code
_entity_poly.pdbx_strand_id
1 'polypeptide(L)'
;MQAPKKVINLASLRVYFDQLGAILERDVDAEPSSAGNETRADDLADVARLRYLIALYLVRKRNLIWSDQREDRLFLQCRATDSVIEVSVPPPGAEMTAATEAFDQLFG
;
A
#
# COMPACT_ATOMS: atom_id res chain seq x y z
N MET A 1 16.86 -27.37 -4.81
CA MET A 1 16.50 -26.62 -6.04
C MET A 1 16.10 -25.21 -5.59
N GLN A 2 16.90 -24.19 -5.91
CA GLN A 2 16.52 -22.79 -5.62
C GLN A 2 15.44 -22.36 -6.60
N ALA A 3 14.29 -21.91 -6.09
CA ALA A 3 13.25 -21.29 -6.90
C ALA A 3 13.82 -20.04 -7.60
N PRO A 4 13.46 -19.77 -8.87
CA PRO A 4 13.96 -18.60 -9.58
C PRO A 4 13.59 -17.33 -8.82
N LYS A 5 14.60 -16.52 -8.47
CA LYS A 5 14.39 -15.20 -7.87
C LYS A 5 13.61 -14.33 -8.85
N LYS A 6 12.33 -14.09 -8.55
CA LYS A 6 11.46 -13.20 -9.32
C LYS A 6 12.06 -11.79 -9.24
N VAL A 7 12.54 -11.25 -10.37
CA VAL A 7 13.06 -9.88 -10.43
C VAL A 7 11.86 -8.94 -10.45
N ILE A 8 11.66 -8.20 -9.36
CA ILE A 8 10.60 -7.19 -9.26
C ILE A 8 11.19 -5.85 -9.71
N ASN A 9 10.62 -5.25 -10.76
CA ASN A 9 11.00 -3.92 -11.21
C ASN A 9 10.42 -2.86 -10.24
N LEU A 10 11.30 -2.19 -9.49
CA LEU A 10 10.91 -1.18 -8.50
C LEU A 10 10.24 0.04 -9.12
N ALA A 11 10.60 0.42 -10.35
CA ALA A 11 9.98 1.56 -11.03
C ALA A 11 8.53 1.26 -11.39
N SER A 12 8.26 0.07 -11.94
CA SER A 12 6.88 -0.38 -12.22
C SER A 12 6.06 -0.50 -10.95
N LEU A 13 6.66 -1.00 -9.87
CA LEU A 13 5.99 -1.12 -8.57
C LEU A 13 5.67 0.25 -7.96
N ARG A 14 6.58 1.23 -8.09
CA ARG A 14 6.34 2.62 -7.66
C ARG A 14 5.17 3.25 -8.40
N VAL A 15 5.10 3.08 -9.73
CA VAL A 15 3.98 3.56 -10.56
C VAL A 15 2.67 2.92 -10.12
N TYR A 16 2.66 1.61 -9.90
CA TYR A 16 1.46 0.91 -9.45
C TYR A 16 1.00 1.41 -8.07
N PHE A 17 1.93 1.64 -7.15
CA PHE A 17 1.62 2.23 -5.84
C PHE A 17 1.05 3.65 -5.94
N ASP A 18 1.52 4.50 -6.87
CA ASP A 18 0.91 5.82 -7.12
C ASP A 18 -0.51 5.69 -7.68
N GLN A 19 -0.74 4.73 -8.58
CA GLN A 19 -2.06 4.46 -9.16
C GLN A 19 -3.07 4.03 -8.09
N LEU A 20 -2.66 3.16 -7.15
CA LEU A 20 -3.50 2.76 -6.02
C LEU A 20 -3.85 3.96 -5.13
N GLY A 21 -2.91 4.90 -4.94
CA GLY A 21 -3.19 6.16 -4.24
C GLY A 21 -4.27 6.99 -4.93
N ALA A 22 -4.13 7.19 -6.24
CA ALA A 22 -5.11 7.95 -7.02
C ALA A 22 -6.50 7.31 -7.05
N ILE A 23 -6.60 5.97 -6.97
CA ILE A 23 -7.89 5.27 -6.86
C ILE A 23 -8.58 5.63 -5.54
N LEU A 24 -7.84 5.59 -4.42
CA LEU A 24 -8.37 5.90 -3.10
C LEU A 24 -8.80 7.37 -2.98
N GLU A 25 -8.04 8.30 -3.56
CA GLU A 25 -8.36 9.73 -3.53
C GLU A 25 -9.64 10.05 -4.32
N ARG A 26 -9.83 9.41 -5.48
CA ARG A 26 -11.02 9.64 -6.33
C ARG A 26 -12.33 9.18 -5.71
N ASP A 27 -12.27 8.18 -4.83
CA ASP A 27 -13.49 7.64 -4.21
C ASP A 27 -13.99 8.51 -3.06
N VAL A 28 -13.11 9.27 -2.40
CA VAL A 28 -13.49 10.26 -1.36
C VAL A 28 -14.45 11.33 -1.93
N ASP A 29 -14.33 11.65 -3.22
CA ASP A 29 -15.18 12.62 -3.92
C ASP A 29 -16.47 12.04 -4.52
N ALA A 30 -16.68 10.71 -4.48
CA ALA A 30 -17.83 10.08 -5.10
C ALA A 30 -19.02 9.95 -4.12
N GLU A 31 -20.15 10.59 -4.42
CA GLU A 31 -21.36 10.51 -3.56
C GLU A 31 -21.85 9.05 -3.34
N PRO A 32 -22.33 8.72 -2.13
CA PRO A 32 -22.73 7.36 -1.79
C PRO A 32 -24.11 7.05 -2.40
N SER A 33 -24.13 6.20 -3.43
CA SER A 33 -25.39 5.62 -3.95
C SER A 33 -25.64 4.25 -3.31
N SER A 34 -26.74 4.12 -2.55
CA SER A 34 -26.91 3.17 -1.45
C SER A 34 -27.11 1.68 -1.77
N ALA A 35 -26.89 1.21 -3.00
CA ALA A 35 -27.13 -0.21 -3.35
C ALA A 35 -25.88 -0.99 -3.83
N GLY A 36 -24.76 -0.32 -4.11
CA GLY A 36 -23.48 -0.94 -4.48
C GLY A 36 -22.35 -0.64 -3.49
N ASN A 37 -22.71 -0.14 -2.31
CA ASN A 37 -21.77 0.53 -1.40
C ASN A 37 -20.91 -0.45 -0.58
N GLU A 38 -21.44 -1.64 -0.27
CA GLU A 38 -20.72 -2.64 0.54
C GLU A 38 -19.58 -3.29 -0.25
N THR A 39 -19.85 -3.81 -1.46
CA THR A 39 -18.80 -4.37 -2.33
C THR A 39 -17.75 -3.33 -2.70
N ARG A 40 -18.16 -2.08 -2.95
CA ARG A 40 -17.23 -0.98 -3.23
C ARG A 40 -16.36 -0.63 -2.03
N ALA A 41 -16.90 -0.67 -0.81
CA ALA A 41 -16.14 -0.44 0.41
C ALA A 41 -15.10 -1.55 0.65
N ASP A 42 -15.46 -2.81 0.38
CA ASP A 42 -14.55 -3.95 0.47
C ASP A 42 -13.42 -3.84 -0.57
N ASP A 43 -13.72 -3.49 -1.82
CA ASP A 43 -12.73 -3.29 -2.88
C ASP A 43 -11.74 -2.17 -2.51
N LEU A 44 -12.21 -1.06 -1.95
CA LEU A 44 -11.35 0.04 -1.50
C LEU A 44 -10.49 -0.34 -0.30
N ALA A 45 -11.02 -1.15 0.62
CA ALA A 45 -10.25 -1.69 1.73
C ALA A 45 -9.10 -2.56 1.20
N ASP A 46 -9.33 -3.39 0.20
CA ASP A 46 -8.29 -4.19 -0.46
C ASP A 46 -7.26 -3.33 -1.19
N VAL A 47 -7.68 -2.28 -1.90
CA VAL A 47 -6.77 -1.31 -2.52
C VAL A 47 -5.89 -0.63 -1.47
N ALA A 48 -6.45 -0.24 -0.32
CA ALA A 48 -5.71 0.36 0.78
C ALA A 48 -4.70 -0.63 1.40
N ARG A 49 -5.11 -1.89 1.63
CA ARG A 49 -4.23 -2.97 2.10
C ARG A 49 -3.06 -3.20 1.15
N LEU A 50 -3.34 -3.29 -0.14
CA LEU A 50 -2.32 -3.50 -1.16
C LEU A 50 -1.34 -2.32 -1.23
N ARG A 51 -1.87 -1.08 -1.21
CA ARG A 51 -1.05 0.14 -1.20
C ARG A 51 -0.13 0.18 0.01
N TYR A 52 -0.65 -0.18 1.19
CA TYR A 52 0.13 -0.26 2.43
C TYR A 52 1.27 -1.28 2.35
N LEU A 53 1.00 -2.51 1.90
CA LEU A 53 2.02 -3.56 1.77
C LEU A 53 3.11 -3.19 0.76
N ILE A 54 2.73 -2.58 -0.37
CA ILE A 54 3.71 -2.10 -1.35
C ILE A 54 4.55 -0.96 -0.77
N ALA A 55 3.95 -0.07 0.04
CA ALA A 55 4.68 0.99 0.72
C ALA A 55 5.79 0.41 1.61
N LEU A 56 5.46 -0.58 2.45
CA LEU A 56 6.43 -1.29 3.29
C LEU A 56 7.53 -1.95 2.44
N TYR A 57 7.18 -2.54 1.29
CA TYR A 57 8.16 -3.10 0.37
C TYR A 57 9.15 -2.06 -0.15
N LEU A 58 8.63 -0.93 -0.62
CA LEU A 58 9.43 0.15 -1.19
C LEU A 58 10.34 0.79 -0.13
N VAL A 59 9.89 0.88 1.12
CA VAL A 59 10.73 1.27 2.25
C VAL A 59 11.87 0.28 2.46
N ARG A 60 11.56 -1.02 2.49
CA ARG A 60 12.59 -2.08 2.64
C ARG A 60 13.60 -2.09 1.51
N LYS A 61 13.19 -1.77 0.27
CA LYS A 61 14.08 -1.62 -0.89
C LYS A 61 14.76 -0.25 -0.98
N ARG A 62 14.63 0.59 0.04
CA ARG A 62 15.22 1.94 0.13
C ARG A 62 14.80 2.88 -1.00
N ASN A 63 13.65 2.61 -1.61
CA ASN A 63 13.02 3.46 -2.61
C ASN A 63 12.21 4.58 -1.92
N LEU A 64 11.56 4.24 -0.80
CA LEU A 64 10.96 5.16 0.15
C LEU A 64 11.73 5.14 1.48
N ILE A 65 11.62 6.20 2.26
CA ILE A 65 12.26 6.35 3.57
C ILE A 65 11.15 6.59 4.59
N TRP A 66 11.24 5.92 5.74
CA TRP A 66 10.33 6.16 6.85
C TRP A 66 10.57 7.56 7.41
N SER A 67 9.55 8.43 7.40
CA SER A 67 9.65 9.79 7.92
C SER A 67 8.94 9.91 9.27
N ASP A 68 7.69 9.49 9.35
CA ASP A 68 6.87 9.57 10.57
C ASP A 68 5.74 8.51 10.55
N GLN A 69 5.12 8.24 11.69
CA GLN A 69 3.94 7.37 11.81
C GLN A 69 2.94 7.94 12.82
N ARG A 70 1.66 7.93 12.44
CA ARG A 70 0.50 8.19 13.30
C ARG A 70 -0.38 6.94 13.41
N GLU A 71 -1.42 7.00 14.24
CA GLU A 71 -2.31 5.85 14.50
C GLU A 71 -2.89 5.24 13.21
N ASP A 72 -3.31 6.06 12.26
CA ASP A 72 -3.99 5.63 11.03
C ASP A 72 -3.20 5.92 9.74
N ARG A 73 -1.99 6.48 9.83
CA ARG A 73 -1.24 7.02 8.68
C ARG A 73 0.28 6.79 8.79
N LEU A 74 0.88 6.38 7.69
CA LEU A 74 2.34 6.35 7.47
C LEU A 74 2.76 7.54 6.60
N PHE A 75 3.83 8.22 7.03
CA PHE A 75 4.46 9.29 6.26
C PHE A 75 5.80 8.79 5.71
N LEU A 76 5.90 8.73 4.39
CA LEU A 76 7.04 8.16 3.67
C LEU A 76 7.67 9.22 2.78
N GLN A 77 8.96 9.47 2.95
CA GLN A 77 9.71 10.40 2.10
C GLN A 77 10.24 9.67 0.87
N CYS A 78 9.97 10.21 -0.32
CA CYS A 78 10.53 9.68 -1.55
C CYS A 78 11.95 10.22 -1.76
N ARG A 79 12.93 9.32 -1.84
CA ARG A 79 14.34 9.71 -1.93
C ARG A 79 14.70 10.46 -3.22
N ALA A 80 13.97 10.22 -4.31
CA ALA A 80 14.25 10.82 -5.60
C ALA A 80 13.73 12.26 -5.72
N THR A 81 12.61 12.57 -5.06
CA THR A 81 11.87 13.82 -5.22
C THR A 81 11.78 14.65 -3.95
N ASP A 82 12.22 14.10 -2.81
CA ASP A 82 12.09 14.67 -1.47
C ASP A 82 10.64 14.91 -1.00
N SER A 83 9.66 14.44 -1.77
CA SER A 83 8.25 14.58 -1.46
C SER A 83 7.81 13.61 -0.36
N VAL A 84 6.97 14.08 0.56
CA VAL A 84 6.30 13.23 1.55
C VAL A 84 5.04 12.63 0.93
N ILE A 85 4.88 11.31 1.08
CA ILE A 85 3.74 10.53 0.62
C ILE A 85 3.05 9.99 1.85
N GLU A 86 1.74 10.19 1.90
CA GLU A 86 0.90 9.69 2.97
C GLU A 86 0.19 8.40 2.54
N VAL A 87 0.24 7.40 3.41
CA VAL A 87 -0.37 6.08 3.20
C VAL A 87 -1.22 5.73 4.41
N SER A 88 -2.50 5.50 4.20
CA SER A 88 -3.40 5.05 5.26
C SER A 88 -2.98 3.67 5.77
N VAL A 89 -2.96 3.50 7.09
CA VAL A 89 -2.79 2.22 7.78
C VAL A 89 -4.16 1.55 7.81
N PRO A 90 -4.35 0.41 7.15
CA PRO A 90 -5.62 -0.30 7.19
C PRO A 90 -5.87 -0.87 8.59
N PRO A 91 -7.14 -1.02 9.00
CA PRO A 91 -7.45 -1.56 10.32
C PRO A 91 -6.84 -2.97 10.50
N PRO A 92 -6.35 -3.29 11.70
CA PRO A 92 -5.83 -4.61 11.99
C PRO A 92 -6.96 -5.64 11.88
N GLY A 93 -6.70 -6.74 11.17
CA GLY A 93 -7.64 -7.85 10.97
C GLY A 93 -6.88 -9.11 10.58
N ALA A 94 -7.52 -10.28 10.69
CA ALA A 94 -6.87 -11.57 10.45
C ALA A 94 -6.19 -11.64 9.06
N GLU A 95 -6.83 -11.07 8.04
CA GLU A 95 -6.30 -11.00 6.67
C GLU A 95 -5.06 -10.10 6.58
N MET A 96 -5.06 -8.96 7.28
CA MET A 96 -3.91 -8.07 7.31
C MET A 96 -2.73 -8.69 8.07
N THR A 97 -2.98 -9.35 9.20
CA THR A 97 -1.93 -10.07 9.94
C THR A 97 -1.31 -11.15 9.04
N ALA A 98 -2.13 -12.00 8.43
CA ALA A 98 -1.66 -13.04 7.51
C ALA A 98 -0.91 -12.46 6.31
N ALA A 99 -1.39 -11.35 5.74
CA ALA A 99 -0.72 -10.69 4.62
C ALA A 99 0.62 -10.07 5.03
N THR A 100 0.72 -9.48 6.22
CA THR A 100 1.96 -8.91 6.74
C THR A 100 2.98 -10.02 7.04
N GLU A 101 2.54 -11.13 7.63
CA GLU A 101 3.39 -12.30 7.89
C GLU A 101 3.86 -12.97 6.59
N ALA A 102 2.97 -13.18 5.63
CA ALA A 102 3.33 -13.74 4.32
C ALA A 102 4.30 -12.82 3.57
N PHE A 103 4.10 -11.51 3.70
CA PHE A 103 4.97 -10.50 3.14
C PHE A 103 6.37 -10.55 3.80
N ASP A 104 6.43 -10.66 5.13
CA ASP A 104 7.69 -10.85 5.86
C ASP A 104 8.37 -12.18 5.49
N GLN A 105 7.64 -13.26 5.23
CA GLN A 105 8.25 -14.51 4.77
C GLN A 105 8.83 -14.43 3.34
N LEU A 106 8.14 -13.71 2.45
CA LEU A 106 8.57 -13.55 1.07
C LEU A 106 9.75 -12.58 0.92
N PHE A 107 9.84 -11.61 1.83
CA PHE A 107 10.74 -10.48 1.66
C PHE A 107 11.66 -10.17 2.85
N GLY A 108 11.38 -10.70 4.04
CA GLY A 108 12.17 -10.65 5.29
C GLY A 108 13.52 -11.33 5.20
#